data_AF-A0A1I4P7Z7-F1
#
_entry.id   AF-A0A1I4P7Z7-F1
#
_cell.length_a   1.000
_cell.length_b   1.000
_cell.length_c   1.000
_cell.angle_alpha   90.00
_cell.angle_beta   90.00
_cell.angle_gamma   90.00
#
_symmetry.space_group_name_H-M   'P 1'
#
loop_
_entity.id
_entity.type
_entity.pdbx_description
1 polymer ?
#
loop_
_entity_poly.entity_id
_entity_poly.type
_entity_poly.pdbx_seq_one_letter_code
_entity_poly.pdbx_strand_id
1 'polypeptide(L)'
;MRVLQRMVWIIALVALLPSMAMAAGWCGDPPGQNLDYLNPEHRKRLGLVERFHFTEEVRTLRRGATGYLIGDLEYVLNYYPNHHAALDALSRLAVREGRSQPHRAEWPIECRFQWARQVNPQDAMVPLIQGLHAFRTKKMDAARKYLEESASMAPDNPEVHYNLGLVLFDLGEYEAAREHARQAYARGYPLPGLKDMLRRSGHPVDVPAGEGG
;
A
#
# COMPACT_ATOMS: atom_id res chain seq x y z
N MET A 1 -49.11 19.11 64.35
CA MET A 1 -49.50 18.64 63.00
C MET A 1 -48.42 19.07 62.02
N ARG A 2 -47.32 18.31 61.88
CA ARG A 2 -46.95 17.49 60.69
C ARG A 2 -47.32 18.09 59.32
N VAL A 3 -46.36 18.68 58.63
CA VAL A 3 -46.14 18.47 57.18
C VAL A 3 -44.62 18.52 56.93
N LEU A 4 -43.97 17.36 56.83
CA LEU A 4 -42.60 17.23 56.35
C LEU A 4 -42.67 17.16 54.82
N GLN A 5 -42.29 18.25 54.16
CA GLN A 5 -42.22 18.34 52.70
C GLN A 5 -41.00 17.55 52.22
N ARG A 6 -41.23 16.36 51.66
CA ARG A 6 -40.18 15.54 51.03
C ARG A 6 -39.79 16.18 49.69
N MET A 7 -38.64 16.85 49.64
CA MET A 7 -38.01 17.25 48.38
C MET A 7 -37.48 16.00 47.66
N VAL A 8 -38.15 15.61 46.59
CA VAL A 8 -37.68 14.59 45.65
C VAL A 8 -36.64 15.25 44.75
N TRP A 9 -35.36 14.92 44.94
CA TRP A 9 -34.30 15.31 44.03
C TRP A 9 -34.34 14.39 42.81
N ILE A 10 -34.90 14.87 41.70
CA ILE A 10 -34.77 14.19 40.41
C ILE A 10 -33.34 14.47 39.91
N ILE A 11 -32.43 13.53 40.16
CA ILE A 11 -31.11 13.54 39.53
C ILE A 11 -31.33 13.18 38.06
N ALA A 12 -31.31 14.20 37.18
CA ALA A 12 -31.27 13.98 35.75
C ALA A 12 -29.92 13.33 35.40
N LEU A 13 -29.94 12.02 35.18
CA LEU A 13 -28.81 11.25 34.68
C LEU A 13 -28.60 11.63 33.21
N VAL A 14 -27.87 12.72 32.97
CA VAL A 14 -27.36 13.06 31.65
C VAL A 14 -26.35 11.98 31.29
N ALA A 15 -26.79 11.00 30.49
CA ALA A 15 -25.90 10.02 29.90
C ALA A 15 -24.90 10.78 29.01
N LEU A 16 -23.68 10.99 29.52
CA LEU A 16 -22.52 11.37 28.74
C LEU A 16 -22.23 10.21 27.78
N LEU A 17 -22.92 10.18 26.63
CA LEU A 17 -22.47 9.38 25.51
C LEU A 17 -21.08 9.92 25.16
N PRO A 18 -20.01 9.10 25.23
CA PRO A 18 -18.73 9.54 24.74
C PRO A 18 -18.95 9.93 23.28
N SER A 19 -18.68 11.20 22.97
CA SER A 19 -18.55 11.66 21.60
C SER A 19 -17.54 10.71 20.95
N MET A 20 -18.00 9.79 20.11
CA MET A 20 -17.13 9.11 19.18
C MET A 20 -16.57 10.21 18.30
N ALA A 21 -15.41 10.74 18.70
CA ALA A 21 -14.54 11.42 17.77
C ALA A 21 -14.33 10.40 16.64
N MET A 22 -14.94 10.68 15.48
CA MET A 22 -14.67 9.93 14.26
C MET A 22 -13.16 9.98 14.10
N ALA A 23 -12.49 8.85 14.33
CA ALA A 23 -11.06 8.78 14.14
C ALA A 23 -10.80 9.22 12.70
N ALA A 24 -9.98 10.26 12.52
CA ALA A 24 -9.44 10.60 11.22
C ALA A 24 -8.69 9.37 10.70
N GLY A 25 -9.33 8.52 9.89
CA GLY A 25 -8.73 7.26 9.49
C GLY A 25 -9.64 6.09 9.10
N TRP A 26 -10.96 6.20 9.10
CA TRP A 26 -11.83 5.15 8.54
C TRP A 26 -12.44 5.61 7.21
N CYS A 27 -12.23 4.83 6.15
CA CYS A 27 -12.68 5.17 4.80
C CYS A 27 -14.00 4.50 4.37
N GLY A 28 -14.67 3.77 5.26
CA GLY A 28 -15.87 3.01 4.90
C GLY A 28 -15.57 1.79 4.02
N ASP A 29 -16.63 1.23 3.46
CA ASP A 29 -16.54 0.13 2.50
C ASP A 29 -16.03 0.64 1.15
N PRO A 30 -15.27 -0.16 0.40
CA PRO A 30 -14.78 0.24 -0.91
C PRO A 30 -15.94 0.41 -1.91
N PRO A 31 -15.87 1.43 -2.77
CA PRO A 31 -16.86 1.61 -3.83
C PRO A 31 -16.63 0.62 -4.97
N GLY A 32 -17.70 0.22 -5.63
CA GLY A 32 -17.64 -0.60 -6.84
C GLY A 32 -17.77 -2.10 -6.57
N GLN A 33 -17.08 -2.91 -7.37
CA GLN A 33 -17.26 -4.37 -7.40
C GLN A 33 -16.40 -5.10 -6.37
N ASN A 34 -15.32 -4.46 -5.91
CA ASN A 34 -14.49 -4.93 -4.81
C ASN A 34 -13.95 -6.36 -5.00
N LEU A 35 -13.57 -6.70 -6.22
CA LEU A 35 -13.04 -8.00 -6.55
C LEU A 35 -11.59 -8.14 -6.08
N ASP A 36 -11.26 -9.28 -5.48
CA ASP A 36 -9.88 -9.66 -5.17
C ASP A 36 -9.07 -9.95 -6.45
N TYR A 37 -8.02 -9.15 -6.68
CA TYR A 37 -7.07 -9.27 -7.78
C TYR A 37 -6.33 -10.62 -7.81
N LEU A 38 -6.15 -11.29 -6.66
CA LEU A 38 -5.46 -12.58 -6.57
C LEU A 38 -6.41 -13.77 -6.73
N ASN A 39 -7.72 -13.57 -6.64
CA ASN A 39 -8.70 -14.64 -6.76
C ASN A 39 -8.90 -15.06 -8.25
N PRO A 40 -8.67 -16.32 -8.63
CA PRO A 40 -8.79 -16.77 -10.03
C PRO A 40 -10.16 -16.55 -10.66
N GLU A 41 -11.24 -16.71 -9.89
CA GLU A 41 -12.61 -16.52 -10.36
C GLU A 41 -12.90 -15.06 -10.68
N HIS A 42 -12.41 -14.15 -9.82
CA HIS A 42 -12.52 -12.72 -10.04
C HIS A 42 -11.69 -12.24 -11.24
N ARG A 43 -10.54 -12.86 -11.50
CA ARG A 43 -9.66 -12.51 -12.62
C ARG A 43 -10.25 -12.81 -14.01
N LYS A 44 -11.38 -13.52 -14.11
CA LYS A 44 -12.10 -13.72 -15.38
C LYS A 44 -12.49 -12.41 -16.06
N ARG A 45 -12.67 -11.32 -15.29
CA ARG A 45 -12.96 -9.97 -15.82
C ARG A 45 -11.72 -9.07 -15.96
N LEU A 46 -10.56 -9.50 -15.44
CA LEU A 46 -9.36 -8.66 -15.36
C LEU A 46 -8.92 -8.18 -16.74
N GLY A 47 -8.86 -9.08 -17.72
CA GLY A 47 -8.44 -8.74 -19.08
C GLY A 47 -9.34 -7.71 -19.78
N LEU A 48 -10.62 -7.61 -19.41
CA LEU A 48 -11.51 -6.57 -19.92
C LEU A 48 -11.21 -5.22 -19.25
N VAL A 49 -11.07 -5.22 -17.92
CA VAL A 49 -10.79 -4.02 -17.13
C VAL A 49 -9.43 -3.42 -17.54
N GLU A 50 -8.37 -4.22 -17.59
CA GLU A 50 -7.03 -3.73 -17.93
C GLU A 50 -6.96 -3.23 -19.38
N ARG A 51 -7.58 -3.95 -20.33
CA ARG A 51 -7.57 -3.56 -21.75
C ARG A 51 -8.13 -2.15 -21.99
N PHE A 52 -9.20 -1.78 -21.28
CA PHE A 52 -9.89 -0.52 -21.51
C PHE A 52 -9.46 0.59 -20.54
N HIS A 53 -9.04 0.26 -19.32
CA HIS A 53 -8.77 1.25 -18.27
C HIS A 53 -7.37 1.17 -17.67
N PHE A 54 -6.56 0.15 -17.99
CA PHE A 54 -5.18 0.05 -17.50
C PHE A 54 -4.18 -0.21 -18.62
N THR A 55 -4.28 0.58 -19.69
CA THR A 55 -3.31 0.58 -20.79
C THR A 55 -1.92 1.01 -20.34
N GLU A 56 -0.90 0.80 -21.17
CA GLU A 56 0.46 1.22 -20.86
C GLU A 56 0.58 2.74 -20.61
N GLU A 57 -0.21 3.55 -21.32
CA GLU A 57 -0.26 5.00 -21.13
C GLU A 57 -0.80 5.38 -19.75
N VAL A 58 -1.77 4.61 -19.23
CA VAL A 58 -2.30 4.79 -17.87
C VAL A 58 -1.28 4.30 -16.83
N ARG A 59 -0.71 3.10 -17.04
CA ARG A 59 0.30 2.49 -16.15
C ARG A 59 1.53 3.38 -15.96
N THR A 60 1.95 4.06 -17.02
CA THR A 60 3.10 4.99 -17.04
C THR A 60 2.73 6.44 -16.77
N LEU A 61 1.45 6.72 -16.46
CA LEU A 61 0.93 8.03 -16.10
C LEU A 61 1.09 9.11 -17.18
N ARG A 62 1.11 8.72 -18.46
CA ARG A 62 1.23 9.64 -19.61
C ARG A 62 -0.11 10.30 -19.95
N ARG A 63 -1.17 9.51 -20.08
CA ARG A 63 -2.55 9.97 -20.32
C ARG A 63 -3.59 8.91 -19.96
N GLY A 64 -4.85 9.33 -19.81
CA GLY A 64 -5.98 8.40 -19.66
C GLY A 64 -6.27 7.65 -20.97
N ALA A 65 -6.83 6.46 -20.84
CA ALA A 65 -7.34 5.62 -21.92
C ALA A 65 -8.77 6.03 -22.32
N THR A 66 -9.63 6.35 -21.36
CA THR A 66 -11.04 6.69 -21.60
C THR A 66 -11.39 8.14 -21.26
N GLY A 67 -10.46 8.88 -20.66
CA GLY A 67 -10.64 10.28 -20.32
C GLY A 67 -9.50 10.80 -19.47
N TYR A 68 -9.79 11.20 -18.24
CA TYR A 68 -8.77 11.60 -17.29
C TYR A 68 -7.98 10.39 -16.76
N LEU A 69 -6.67 10.54 -16.63
CA LEU A 69 -5.79 9.52 -16.08
C LEU A 69 -6.27 8.97 -14.74
N ILE A 70 -6.69 9.85 -13.83
CA ILE A 70 -7.20 9.43 -12.52
C ILE A 70 -8.50 8.63 -12.64
N GLY A 71 -9.39 8.97 -13.58
CA GLY A 71 -10.65 8.25 -13.76
C GLY A 71 -10.45 6.80 -14.17
N ASP A 72 -9.46 6.54 -15.03
CA ASP A 72 -9.09 5.18 -15.42
C ASP A 72 -8.47 4.39 -14.25
N LEU A 73 -7.60 5.01 -13.44
CA LEU A 73 -7.06 4.38 -12.23
C LEU A 73 -8.16 4.09 -11.20
N GLU A 74 -9.10 5.03 -10.99
CA GLU A 74 -10.23 4.84 -10.09
C GLU A 74 -11.18 3.75 -10.58
N TYR A 75 -11.43 3.65 -11.89
CA TYR A 75 -12.22 2.56 -12.44
C TYR A 75 -11.60 1.20 -12.12
N VAL A 76 -10.29 1.05 -12.37
CA VAL A 76 -9.56 -0.20 -12.10
C VAL A 76 -9.61 -0.53 -10.61
N LEU A 77 -9.39 0.45 -9.74
CA LEU A 77 -9.36 0.25 -8.29
C LEU A 77 -10.74 0.10 -7.65
N ASN A 78 -11.82 0.57 -8.29
CA ASN A 78 -13.19 0.27 -7.87
C ASN A 78 -13.60 -1.16 -8.29
N TYR A 79 -12.97 -1.70 -9.34
CA TYR A 79 -13.16 -3.10 -9.73
C TYR A 79 -12.30 -4.04 -8.89
N TYR A 80 -11.02 -3.70 -8.69
CA TYR A 80 -10.01 -4.48 -7.99
C TYR A 80 -9.22 -3.57 -7.03
N PRO A 81 -9.68 -3.38 -5.78
CA PRO A 81 -9.00 -2.49 -4.83
C PRO A 81 -7.54 -2.88 -4.55
N ASN A 82 -7.23 -4.18 -4.56
CA ASN A 82 -5.85 -4.70 -4.46
C ASN A 82 -5.17 -4.95 -5.82
N HIS A 83 -5.55 -4.23 -6.89
CA HIS A 83 -4.83 -4.31 -8.15
C HIS A 83 -3.43 -3.68 -8.03
N HIS A 84 -2.40 -4.52 -7.91
CA HIS A 84 -1.04 -4.10 -7.55
C HIS A 84 -0.50 -2.97 -8.42
N ALA A 85 -0.51 -3.15 -9.75
CA ALA A 85 0.06 -2.17 -10.67
C ALA A 85 -0.70 -0.84 -10.70
N ALA A 86 -2.03 -0.86 -10.58
CA ALA A 86 -2.86 0.34 -10.54
C ALA A 86 -2.71 1.09 -9.22
N LEU A 87 -2.59 0.37 -8.10
CA LEU A 87 -2.35 0.96 -6.79
C LEU A 87 -0.97 1.63 -6.72
N ASP A 88 0.06 1.00 -7.29
CA ASP A 88 1.38 1.64 -7.42
C ASP A 88 1.37 2.83 -8.42
N ALA A 89 0.63 2.74 -9.53
CA ALA A 89 0.44 3.87 -10.44
C ALA A 89 -0.24 5.06 -9.74
N LEU A 90 -1.28 4.81 -8.94
CA LEU A 90 -1.92 5.85 -8.14
C LEU A 90 -0.96 6.46 -7.10
N SER A 91 -0.14 5.63 -6.44
CA SER A 91 0.94 6.10 -5.56
C SER A 91 1.91 7.03 -6.25
N ARG A 92 2.39 6.65 -7.44
CA ARG A 92 3.29 7.49 -8.25
C ARG A 92 2.61 8.78 -8.72
N LEU A 93 1.31 8.75 -9.03
CA LEU A 93 0.52 9.93 -9.39
C LEU A 93 0.40 10.90 -8.20
N ALA A 94 0.03 10.39 -7.03
CA ALA A 94 -0.07 11.15 -5.79
C ALA A 94 1.26 11.84 -5.44
N VAL A 95 2.37 11.12 -5.55
CA VAL A 95 3.73 11.67 -5.36
C VAL A 95 4.04 12.76 -6.38
N ARG A 96 3.78 12.52 -7.67
CA ARG A 96 4.03 13.50 -8.74
C ARG A 96 3.27 14.81 -8.52
N GLU A 97 2.05 14.73 -7.99
CA GLU A 97 1.22 15.90 -7.73
C GLU A 97 1.45 16.52 -6.35
N GLY A 98 2.20 15.85 -5.48
CA GLY A 98 2.45 16.29 -4.10
C GLY A 98 1.19 16.27 -3.23
N ARG A 99 0.24 15.35 -3.50
CA ARG A 99 -1.07 15.29 -2.81
C ARG A 99 -1.41 13.86 -2.42
N SER A 100 -1.98 13.66 -1.24
CA SER A 100 -2.54 12.37 -0.84
C SER A 100 -3.80 12.02 -1.62
N GLN A 101 -4.57 13.02 -2.04
CA GLN A 101 -5.69 12.89 -2.98
C GLN A 101 -5.32 13.56 -4.30
N PRO A 102 -4.98 12.78 -5.35
CA PRO A 102 -4.69 13.33 -6.67
C PRO A 102 -5.81 14.22 -7.20
N HIS A 103 -5.47 15.14 -8.11
CA HIS A 103 -6.42 16.04 -8.72
C HIS A 103 -7.55 15.27 -9.42
N ARG A 104 -8.80 15.57 -9.05
CA ARG A 104 -10.04 14.89 -9.47
C ARG A 104 -10.23 13.46 -8.96
N ALA A 105 -9.35 12.94 -8.10
CA ALA A 105 -9.64 11.71 -7.39
C ALA A 105 -10.79 11.94 -6.41
N GLU A 106 -11.69 10.97 -6.28
CA GLU A 106 -12.76 11.01 -5.29
C GLU A 106 -12.22 10.78 -3.87
N TRP A 107 -11.16 9.97 -3.75
CA TRP A 107 -10.66 9.47 -2.47
C TRP A 107 -9.16 9.68 -2.31
N PRO A 108 -8.68 9.92 -1.08
CA PRO A 108 -7.25 9.95 -0.80
C PRO A 108 -6.65 8.54 -0.93
N ILE A 109 -5.36 8.46 -1.20
CA ILE A 109 -4.65 7.20 -1.41
C ILE A 109 -4.66 6.31 -0.16
N GLU A 110 -4.72 6.89 1.04
CA GLU A 110 -4.85 6.15 2.29
C GLU A 110 -6.11 5.27 2.29
N CYS A 111 -7.23 5.75 1.74
CA CYS A 111 -8.44 4.96 1.60
C CYS A 111 -8.27 3.80 0.61
N ARG A 112 -7.56 4.03 -0.50
CA ARG A 112 -7.27 2.98 -1.49
C ARG A 112 -6.45 1.85 -0.88
N PHE A 113 -5.48 2.16 -0.02
CA PHE A 113 -4.74 1.16 0.72
C PHE A 113 -5.58 0.40 1.76
N GLN A 114 -6.45 1.10 2.49
CA GLN A 114 -7.35 0.45 3.44
C GLN A 114 -8.26 -0.56 2.74
N TRP A 115 -8.86 -0.16 1.63
CA TRP A 115 -9.72 -1.00 0.83
C TRP A 115 -9.01 -2.20 0.20
N ALA A 116 -7.80 -2.01 -0.32
CA ALA A 116 -6.97 -3.11 -0.81
C ALA A 116 -6.78 -4.20 0.27
N ARG A 117 -6.51 -3.77 1.51
CA ARG A 117 -6.39 -4.68 2.67
C ARG A 117 -7.69 -5.32 3.09
N GLN A 118 -8.81 -4.60 2.99
CA GLN A 118 -10.13 -5.15 3.31
C GLN A 118 -10.51 -6.27 2.34
N VAL A 119 -10.24 -6.09 1.04
CA VAL A 119 -10.54 -7.09 0.02
C VAL A 119 -9.70 -8.35 0.19
N ASN A 120 -8.39 -8.20 0.45
CA ASN A 120 -7.52 -9.34 0.74
C ASN A 120 -6.48 -8.99 1.81
N PRO A 121 -6.73 -9.34 3.08
CA PRO A 121 -5.79 -9.08 4.18
C PRO A 121 -4.47 -9.87 4.09
N GLN A 122 -4.41 -10.91 3.25
CA GLN A 122 -3.25 -11.79 3.09
C GLN A 122 -2.40 -11.43 1.87
N ASP A 123 -2.76 -10.38 1.14
CA ASP A 123 -2.02 -9.90 -0.02
C ASP A 123 -0.77 -9.14 0.40
N ALA A 124 0.39 -9.82 0.39
CA ALA A 124 1.67 -9.25 0.78
C ALA A 124 2.15 -8.09 -0.11
N MET A 125 1.60 -7.93 -1.32
CA MET A 125 2.01 -6.85 -2.22
C MET A 125 1.36 -5.51 -1.83
N VAL A 126 0.23 -5.52 -1.13
CA VAL A 126 -0.39 -4.28 -0.63
C VAL A 126 0.52 -3.53 0.35
N PRO A 127 1.02 -4.14 1.44
CA PRO A 127 1.98 -3.47 2.31
C PRO A 127 3.30 -3.15 1.60
N LEU A 128 3.76 -3.94 0.61
CA LEU A 128 4.90 -3.55 -0.23
C LEU A 128 4.66 -2.20 -0.93
N ILE A 129 3.52 -2.03 -1.59
CA ILE A 129 3.18 -0.80 -2.32
C ILE A 129 2.97 0.37 -1.34
N GLN A 130 2.41 0.12 -0.15
CA GLN A 130 2.36 1.13 0.94
C GLN A 130 3.76 1.56 1.36
N GLY A 131 4.69 0.62 1.51
CA GLY A 131 6.09 0.89 1.82
C GLY A 131 6.78 1.72 0.75
N LEU A 132 6.57 1.39 -0.53
CA LEU A 132 7.07 2.18 -1.66
C LEU A 132 6.48 3.59 -1.69
N HIS A 133 5.19 3.75 -1.39
CA HIS A 133 4.56 5.08 -1.27
C HIS A 133 5.20 5.89 -0.13
N ALA A 134 5.37 5.28 1.04
CA ALA A 134 6.02 5.91 2.19
C ALA A 134 7.47 6.30 1.88
N PHE A 135 8.22 5.45 1.19
CA PHE A 135 9.58 5.73 0.76
C PHE A 135 9.65 6.95 -0.18
N ARG A 136 8.80 6.98 -1.21
CA ARG A 136 8.70 8.10 -2.17
C ARG A 136 8.29 9.42 -1.50
N THR A 137 7.49 9.34 -0.44
CA THR A 137 7.04 10.50 0.36
C THR A 137 7.93 10.80 1.57
N LYS A 138 9.13 10.21 1.62
CA LYS A 138 10.15 10.43 2.66
C LYS A 138 9.73 10.06 4.09
N LYS A 139 8.70 9.23 4.25
CA LYS A 139 8.25 8.67 5.53
C LYS A 139 8.97 7.36 5.83
N MET A 140 10.27 7.44 6.16
CA MET A 140 11.15 6.26 6.24
C MET A 140 10.72 5.22 7.28
N ASP A 141 10.25 5.63 8.46
CA ASP A 141 9.79 4.70 9.49
C ASP A 141 8.58 3.87 9.01
N ALA A 142 7.64 4.53 8.31
CA ALA A 142 6.49 3.85 7.71
C ALA A 142 6.92 2.94 6.56
N ALA A 143 7.89 3.36 5.73
CA ALA A 143 8.42 2.56 4.64
C ALA A 143 9.02 1.24 5.16
N ARG A 144 9.87 1.33 6.19
CA ARG A 144 10.45 0.17 6.88
C ARG A 144 9.35 -0.74 7.41
N LYS A 145 8.44 -0.19 8.22
CA LYS A 145 7.36 -0.96 8.86
C LYS A 145 6.53 -1.76 7.85
N TYR A 146 6.09 -1.12 6.76
CA TYR A 146 5.25 -1.81 5.78
C TYR A 146 6.03 -2.85 4.96
N LEU A 147 7.31 -2.62 4.67
CA LEU A 147 8.12 -3.62 3.95
C LEU A 147 8.53 -4.79 4.85
N GLU A 148 8.77 -4.57 6.14
CA GLU A 148 8.94 -5.65 7.13
C GLU A 148 7.66 -6.48 7.26
N GLU A 149 6.50 -5.83 7.30
CA GLU A 149 5.21 -6.53 7.27
C GLU A 149 5.07 -7.38 6.00
N SER A 150 5.33 -6.81 4.82
CA SER A 150 5.31 -7.54 3.56
C SER A 150 6.28 -8.74 3.57
N ALA A 151 7.49 -8.57 4.11
CA ALA A 151 8.49 -9.62 4.22
C ALA A 151 8.04 -10.75 5.16
N SER A 152 7.30 -10.42 6.22
CA SER A 152 6.73 -11.43 7.12
C SER A 152 5.63 -12.26 6.47
N MET A 153 4.88 -11.67 5.54
CA MET A 153 3.79 -12.33 4.81
C MET A 153 4.31 -13.16 3.63
N ALA A 154 5.38 -12.72 2.99
CA ALA A 154 5.97 -13.38 1.81
C ALA A 154 7.50 -13.50 1.96
N PRO A 155 7.99 -14.38 2.86
CA PRO A 155 9.41 -14.49 3.21
C PRO A 155 10.30 -15.05 2.09
N ASP A 156 9.71 -15.52 1.00
CA ASP A 156 10.43 -16.01 -0.18
C ASP A 156 10.29 -15.08 -1.39
N ASN A 157 9.60 -13.94 -1.25
CA ASN A 157 9.39 -13.04 -2.37
C ASN A 157 10.62 -12.15 -2.61
N PRO A 158 11.32 -12.30 -3.76
CA PRO A 158 12.53 -11.53 -4.03
C PRO A 158 12.29 -10.02 -4.20
N GLU A 159 11.11 -9.62 -4.70
CA GLU A 159 10.75 -8.21 -4.86
C GLU A 159 10.60 -7.51 -3.50
N VAL A 160 10.03 -8.22 -2.52
CA VAL A 160 9.88 -7.73 -1.15
C VAL A 160 11.24 -7.49 -0.52
N HIS A 161 12.14 -8.46 -0.60
CA HIS A 161 13.49 -8.32 -0.07
C HIS A 161 14.30 -7.25 -0.79
N TYR A 162 14.16 -7.12 -2.11
CA TYR A 162 14.83 -6.05 -2.84
C TYR A 162 14.40 -4.67 -2.35
N ASN A 163 13.09 -4.44 -2.22
CA ASN A 163 12.56 -3.15 -1.79
C ASN A 163 12.86 -2.84 -0.32
N LEU A 164 12.79 -3.84 0.57
CA LEU A 164 13.21 -3.68 1.96
C LEU A 164 14.71 -3.36 2.06
N GLY A 165 15.54 -4.03 1.25
CA GLY A 165 16.97 -3.75 1.16
C GLY A 165 17.28 -2.32 0.71
N LEU A 166 16.52 -1.77 -0.26
CA LEU A 166 16.64 -0.38 -0.66
C LEU A 166 16.31 0.60 0.49
N VAL A 167 15.24 0.34 1.24
CA VAL A 167 14.86 1.20 2.36
C VAL A 167 15.88 1.14 3.49
N LEU A 168 16.38 -0.06 3.83
CA LEU A 168 17.42 -0.23 4.85
C LEU A 168 18.74 0.43 4.44
N PHE A 169 19.07 0.40 3.14
CA PHE A 169 20.24 1.10 2.63
C PHE A 169 20.12 2.61 2.84
N ASP A 170 18.98 3.20 2.48
CA ASP A 170 18.72 4.65 2.65
C ASP A 170 18.68 5.07 4.13
N LEU A 171 18.39 4.13 5.04
CA LEU A 171 18.48 4.31 6.49
C LEU A 171 19.92 4.16 7.04
N GLY A 172 20.89 3.79 6.20
CA GLY A 172 22.28 3.54 6.61
C GLY A 172 22.52 2.16 7.25
N GLU A 173 21.52 1.29 7.25
CA GLU A 173 21.60 -0.07 7.80
C GLU A 173 22.17 -1.05 6.75
N TYR A 174 23.40 -0.79 6.30
CA TYR A 174 24.00 -1.46 5.14
C TYR A 174 24.13 -2.98 5.30
N GLU A 175 24.43 -3.48 6.50
CA GLU A 175 24.53 -4.92 6.75
C GLU A 175 23.16 -5.62 6.62
N ALA A 176 22.10 -5.01 7.16
CA ALA A 176 20.73 -5.53 7.01
C ALA A 176 20.26 -5.45 5.55
N ALA A 177 20.57 -4.34 4.86
CA ALA A 177 20.31 -4.19 3.43
C ALA A 177 21.03 -5.27 2.60
N ARG A 178 22.29 -5.59 2.94
CA ARG A 178 23.07 -6.64 2.28
C ARG A 178 22.43 -8.01 2.41
N GLU A 179 21.93 -8.35 3.59
CA GLU A 179 21.26 -9.64 3.83
C GLU A 179 19.97 -9.76 3.01
N HIS A 180 19.14 -8.72 2.96
CA HIS A 180 17.96 -8.72 2.09
C HIS A 180 18.31 -8.73 0.60
N ALA A 181 19.37 -8.02 0.19
CA ALA A 181 19.87 -8.09 -1.18
C ALA A 181 20.28 -9.53 -1.55
N ARG A 182 20.98 -10.24 -0.65
CA ARG A 182 21.35 -11.65 -0.86
C ARG A 182 20.11 -12.52 -1.08
N GLN A 183 19.06 -12.35 -0.28
CA GLN A 183 17.81 -13.10 -0.42
C GLN A 183 17.08 -12.82 -1.74
N ALA A 184 17.06 -11.55 -2.19
CA ALA A 184 16.48 -11.17 -3.47
C ALA A 184 17.26 -11.77 -4.66
N TYR A 185 18.58 -11.63 -4.67
CA TYR A 185 19.41 -12.07 -5.79
C TYR A 185 19.62 -13.58 -5.85
N ALA A 186 19.61 -14.28 -4.72
CA ALA A 186 19.61 -15.75 -4.70
C ALA A 186 18.37 -16.35 -5.39
N ARG A 187 17.29 -15.56 -5.52
CA ARG A 187 16.05 -15.93 -6.21
C ARG A 187 15.92 -15.25 -7.59
N GLY A 188 17.03 -14.77 -8.15
CA GLY A 188 17.08 -14.26 -9.51
C GLY A 188 16.47 -12.87 -9.71
N TYR A 189 16.33 -12.05 -8.66
CA TYR A 189 15.80 -10.69 -8.84
C TYR A 189 16.66 -9.88 -9.84
N PRO A 190 16.07 -9.28 -10.90
CA PRO A 190 16.84 -8.86 -12.07
C PRO A 190 17.51 -7.48 -11.93
N LEU A 191 17.11 -6.66 -10.94
CA LEU A 191 17.55 -5.27 -10.86
C LEU A 191 18.89 -5.13 -10.11
N PRO A 192 19.98 -4.66 -10.77
CA PRO A 192 21.31 -4.61 -10.14
C PRO A 192 21.50 -3.42 -9.18
N GLY A 193 20.55 -2.48 -9.14
CA GLY A 193 20.72 -1.18 -8.46
C GLY A 193 21.16 -1.29 -7.00
N LEU A 194 20.50 -2.14 -6.20
CA LEU A 194 20.84 -2.34 -4.79
C LEU A 194 22.23 -2.97 -4.62
N LYS A 195 22.57 -3.98 -5.44
CA LYS A 195 23.92 -4.57 -5.48
C LYS A 195 25.00 -3.53 -5.75
N ASP A 196 24.76 -2.63 -6.70
CA ASP A 196 25.71 -1.57 -7.03
C ASP A 196 25.84 -0.51 -5.93
N MET A 197 24.74 -0.14 -5.28
CA MET A 197 24.73 0.78 -4.14
C MET A 197 25.56 0.19 -2.98
N LEU A 198 25.29 -1.06 -2.62
CA LEU A 198 25.99 -1.79 -1.57
C LEU A 198 27.49 -1.99 -1.86
N ARG A 199 27.85 -2.29 -3.11
CA ARG A 199 29.27 -2.36 -3.51
C ARG A 199 29.97 -1.01 -3.32
N ARG A 200 29.33 0.10 -3.72
CA ARG A 200 29.91 1.45 -3.57
C ARG A 200 30.05 1.90 -2.11
N SER A 201 29.21 1.39 -1.22
CA SER A 201 29.32 1.67 0.22
C SER A 201 30.29 0.74 0.96
N GLY A 202 30.95 -0.20 0.28
CA GLY A 202 31.88 -1.16 0.90
C GLY A 202 31.22 -2.42 1.48
N HIS A 203 29.95 -2.68 1.13
CA HIS A 203 29.18 -3.84 1.59
C HIS A 203 28.75 -4.75 0.40
N PRO A 204 29.68 -5.27 -0.42
CA PRO A 204 29.35 -6.02 -1.62
C PRO A 204 28.45 -7.23 -1.33
N VAL A 205 27.50 -7.52 -2.21
CA VAL A 205 26.62 -8.69 -2.07
C VAL A 205 27.26 -9.91 -2.71
N ASP A 206 27.66 -10.87 -1.88
CA ASP A 206 28.07 -12.18 -2.32
C ASP A 206 26.81 -13.04 -2.51
N VAL A 207 26.46 -13.28 -3.77
CA VAL A 207 25.40 -14.23 -4.12
C VAL A 207 26.11 -15.55 -4.42
N PRO A 208 25.86 -16.62 -3.66
CA PRO A 208 26.36 -17.94 -4.03
C PRO A 208 25.93 -18.22 -5.47
N ALA A 209 26.83 -18.77 -6.29
CA ALA A 209 26.48 -19.17 -7.65
C ALA A 209 25.28 -20.13 -7.56
N GLY A 210 24.10 -19.64 -7.92
CA GLY A 210 22.89 -20.46 -7.96
C GLY A 210 23.02 -21.41 -9.14
N GLU A 211 22.92 -22.71 -8.85
CA GLU A 211 22.78 -23.77 -9.83
C GLU A 211 21.66 -23.38 -10.80
N GLY A 212 22.04 -23.05 -12.03
CA GLY A 212 21.09 -22.76 -13.09
C GLY A 212 20.30 -24.02 -13.40
N GLY A 213 19.00 -23.98 -13.09
CA GLY A 213 17.99 -24.87 -13.66
C GLY A 213 17.56 -24.37 -15.03
#